data_AF-A0A7J6KNG3-F1
#
_entry.id   AF-A0A7J6KNG3-F1
#
_cell.length_a   1.000
_cell.length_b   1.000
_cell.length_c   1.000
_cell.angle_alpha   90.00
_cell.angle_beta   90.00
_cell.angle_gamma   90.00
#
_symmetry.space_group_name_H-M   'P 1'
#
loop_
_entity.id
_entity.type
_entity.pdbx_description
1 polymer ?
#
loop_
_entity_poly.entity_id
_entity_poly.type
_entity_poly.pdbx_seq_one_letter_code
_entity_poly.pdbx_strand_id
1 'polypeptide(L)'
;MLDCFAIFTPVVQGKRGVIEEMAFKVCERQYRENVVYTELRYNPHVLAKEDSTLPDARSVVEAVTAGIERGKKVFGIDMNQILCCMNLRPEVSAEIAQLAIEFKPKGVVAIDVAAGETHFENEDLKKAHVAACLEAEKAGLRVTVHGAEDGPAKNFCCAVREYHAERVGHAYKIAADPEMYQMAQDTHAHIEACPTSSICTEAVCLPQVHPEKPILDSLDWSQHPIKKFIEDGLSVSISTDDPTVFLTHITGELAILADRFGLEAHQAGMQVTMNAIDRCWASAKQKSKYREMTLNYYEGEESTVEESGSTVDHSDSVVRLLAAFEAPLFIVVQKSAPKVELHVHLDAAFDTSLLYEVARTDLSALPEEEPAPWRDGTVRVREQVAACKNLDDFTRIVTMRAEDVVAGRIDRGCRGAGLACMLDCFAIFLPIVRGKCTLATAVYFWAVYSPTRRAFQTERCICMAMFNITRRVQRRWSS
;
A
#
# COMPACT_ATOMS: atom_id res chain seq x y z
N MET A 1 -4.06 3.70 -14.03
CA MET A 1 -3.72 3.91 -12.61
C MET A 1 -4.60 5.01 -12.01
N LEU A 2 -4.49 6.26 -12.48
CA LEU A 2 -5.36 7.35 -12.00
C LEU A 2 -6.84 7.23 -12.40
N ASP A 3 -7.22 6.23 -13.20
CA ASP A 3 -8.58 6.06 -13.75
C ASP A 3 -9.64 5.86 -12.65
N CYS A 4 -9.31 5.21 -11.53
CA CYS A 4 -10.24 5.06 -10.40
C CYS A 4 -10.64 6.41 -9.77
N PHE A 5 -9.76 7.43 -9.81
CA PHE A 5 -10.06 8.78 -9.34
C PHE A 5 -11.15 9.48 -10.18
N ALA A 6 -11.35 9.08 -11.44
CA ALA A 6 -12.48 9.54 -12.24
C ALA A 6 -13.85 9.12 -11.67
N ILE A 7 -13.88 8.07 -10.85
CA ILE A 7 -15.09 7.61 -10.15
C ILE A 7 -15.20 8.27 -8.77
N PHE A 8 -14.12 8.31 -7.98
CA PHE A 8 -14.15 8.89 -6.63
C PHE A 8 -14.36 10.40 -6.61
N THR A 9 -13.51 11.13 -7.32
CA THR A 9 -13.38 12.57 -7.13
C THR A 9 -14.71 13.28 -7.40
N PRO A 10 -15.45 13.00 -8.49
CA PRO A 10 -16.74 13.66 -8.74
C PRO A 10 -17.83 13.37 -7.67
N VAL A 11 -17.75 12.25 -6.94
CA VAL A 11 -18.66 11.94 -5.82
C VAL A 11 -18.48 12.92 -4.68
N VAL A 12 -17.23 13.34 -4.40
CA VAL A 12 -16.84 14.12 -3.21
C VAL A 12 -16.63 15.61 -3.51
N GLN A 13 -16.29 15.94 -4.75
CA GLN A 13 -15.83 17.26 -5.17
C GLN A 13 -16.88 18.35 -4.90
N GLY A 14 -16.49 19.37 -4.15
CA GLY A 14 -17.36 20.47 -3.72
C GLY A 14 -18.37 20.11 -2.61
N LYS A 15 -18.31 18.91 -2.01
CA LYS A 15 -19.21 18.51 -0.90
C LYS A 15 -18.51 18.66 0.44
N ARG A 16 -18.44 19.89 0.97
CA ARG A 16 -17.68 20.22 2.21
C ARG A 16 -17.91 19.24 3.37
N GLY A 17 -19.17 18.90 3.66
CA GLY A 17 -19.50 17.96 4.75
C GLY A 17 -19.04 16.52 4.50
N VAL A 18 -18.99 16.08 3.25
CA VAL A 18 -18.44 14.77 2.86
C VAL A 18 -16.92 14.77 3.01
N ILE A 19 -16.24 15.84 2.59
CA ILE A 19 -14.79 16.01 2.75
C ILE A 19 -14.39 16.01 4.24
N GLU A 20 -15.15 16.70 5.09
CA GLU A 20 -14.94 16.66 6.55
C GLU A 20 -15.12 15.26 7.12
N GLU A 21 -16.20 14.56 6.76
CA GLU A 21 -16.44 13.20 7.23
C GLU A 21 -15.40 12.21 6.72
N MET A 22 -14.88 12.40 5.51
CA MET A 22 -13.79 11.58 4.97
C MET A 22 -12.49 11.75 5.76
N ALA A 23 -12.09 12.98 6.09
CA ALA A 23 -10.93 13.22 6.95
C ALA A 23 -11.13 12.64 8.37
N PHE A 24 -12.36 12.67 8.90
CA PHE A 24 -12.71 11.96 10.14
C PHE A 24 -12.62 10.44 10.01
N LYS A 25 -13.07 9.87 8.89
CA LYS A 25 -13.01 8.43 8.60
C LYS A 25 -11.59 7.91 8.41
N VAL A 26 -10.69 8.71 7.83
CA VAL A 26 -9.25 8.39 7.82
C VAL A 26 -8.73 8.31 9.26
N CYS A 27 -9.08 9.24 10.16
CA CYS A 27 -8.71 9.14 11.57
C CYS A 27 -9.23 7.84 12.23
N GLU A 28 -10.46 7.42 11.92
CA GLU A 28 -11.01 6.14 12.39
C GLU A 28 -10.21 4.93 11.87
N ARG A 29 -9.80 4.96 10.59
CA ARG A 29 -8.96 3.93 9.96
C ARG A 29 -7.59 3.83 10.65
N GLN A 30 -6.90 4.96 10.82
CA GLN A 30 -5.60 5.04 11.47
C GLN A 30 -5.64 4.51 12.91
N TYR A 31 -6.66 4.89 13.68
CA TYR A 31 -6.89 4.37 15.03
C TYR A 31 -7.07 2.85 15.06
N ARG A 32 -7.88 2.29 14.14
CA ARG A 32 -8.09 0.82 14.03
C ARG A 32 -6.84 0.07 13.59
N GLU A 33 -5.85 0.72 12.97
CA GLU A 33 -4.54 0.16 12.63
C GLU A 33 -3.46 0.43 13.70
N ASN A 34 -3.81 1.00 14.86
CA ASN A 34 -2.87 1.44 15.91
C ASN A 34 -1.77 2.40 15.39
N VAL A 35 -2.13 3.25 14.43
CA VAL A 35 -1.26 4.33 13.95
C VAL A 35 -1.34 5.49 14.94
N VAL A 36 -0.20 5.85 15.54
CA VAL A 36 -0.13 6.88 16.58
C VAL A 36 0.05 8.29 16.00
N TYR A 37 0.59 8.37 14.78
CA TYR A 37 0.77 9.62 14.04
C TYR A 37 0.65 9.40 12.53
N THR A 38 0.01 10.35 11.84
CA THR A 38 -0.16 10.31 10.39
C THR A 38 0.08 11.68 9.74
N GLU A 39 0.70 11.68 8.57
CA GLU A 39 0.75 12.83 7.66
C GLU A 39 -0.12 12.57 6.43
N LEU A 40 -1.33 13.12 6.47
CA LEU A 40 -2.34 12.98 5.43
C LEU A 40 -2.06 13.99 4.33
N ARG A 41 -1.78 13.51 3.12
CA ARG A 41 -1.53 14.35 1.94
C ARG A 41 -2.74 14.42 1.03
N TYR A 42 -2.91 15.52 0.29
CA TYR A 42 -3.96 15.69 -0.72
C TYR A 42 -3.74 16.97 -1.54
N ASN A 43 -4.33 17.03 -2.74
CA ASN A 43 -4.49 18.28 -3.46
C ASN A 43 -5.88 18.92 -3.20
N PRO A 44 -5.96 20.12 -2.61
CA PRO A 44 -7.25 20.76 -2.35
C PRO A 44 -8.01 21.23 -3.61
N HIS A 45 -7.34 21.50 -4.74
CA HIS A 45 -8.03 21.85 -6.00
C HIS A 45 -8.75 20.66 -6.64
N VAL A 46 -8.24 19.43 -6.48
CA VAL A 46 -8.87 18.20 -6.96
C VAL A 46 -10.22 17.98 -6.25
N LEU A 47 -10.34 18.37 -4.98
CA LEU A 47 -11.57 18.24 -4.18
C LEU A 47 -12.47 19.50 -4.23
N ALA A 48 -11.97 20.63 -4.72
CA ALA A 48 -12.73 21.86 -4.96
C ALA A 48 -13.46 21.81 -6.31
N LYS A 49 -14.53 22.59 -6.50
CA LYS A 49 -15.16 22.81 -7.82
C LYS A 49 -14.91 24.24 -8.30
N GLU A 50 -14.72 24.41 -9.61
CA GLU A 50 -14.61 25.71 -10.28
C GLU A 50 -15.99 26.40 -10.43
N ASP A 51 -16.81 26.37 -9.38
CA ASP A 51 -18.08 27.08 -9.26
C ASP A 51 -18.04 27.93 -7.99
N SER A 52 -18.26 29.24 -8.13
CA SER A 52 -18.20 30.21 -7.02
C SER A 52 -19.26 30.02 -5.93
N THR A 53 -20.22 29.11 -6.14
CA THR A 53 -21.22 28.71 -5.14
C THR A 53 -20.80 27.48 -4.33
N LEU A 54 -19.71 26.83 -4.70
CA LEU A 54 -19.20 25.59 -4.10
C LEU A 54 -17.84 25.81 -3.41
N PRO A 55 -17.37 24.87 -2.57
CA PRO A 55 -16.08 24.96 -1.89
C PRO A 55 -14.90 25.18 -2.85
N ASP A 56 -14.20 26.28 -2.61
CA ASP A 56 -12.87 26.57 -3.14
C ASP A 56 -11.79 25.72 -2.43
N ALA A 57 -10.55 25.75 -2.94
CA ALA A 57 -9.44 25.00 -2.37
C ALA A 57 -9.22 25.34 -0.88
N ARG A 58 -9.40 26.60 -0.50
CA ARG A 58 -9.34 27.03 0.90
C ARG A 58 -10.41 26.35 1.77
N SER A 59 -11.66 26.29 1.29
CA SER A 59 -12.78 25.63 1.97
C SER A 59 -12.60 24.12 2.09
N VAL A 60 -11.88 23.49 1.17
CA VAL A 60 -11.45 22.08 1.29
C VAL A 60 -10.48 21.92 2.46
N VAL A 61 -9.41 22.74 2.54
CA VAL A 61 -8.42 22.64 3.63
C VAL A 61 -9.08 22.86 5.00
N GLU A 62 -10.04 23.79 5.10
CA GLU A 62 -10.83 23.96 6.32
C GLU A 62 -11.68 22.72 6.69
N ALA A 63 -12.27 22.05 5.70
CA ALA A 63 -13.09 20.85 5.92
C ALA A 63 -12.23 19.68 6.40
N VAL A 64 -11.10 19.44 5.75
CA VAL A 64 -10.14 18.41 6.18
C VAL A 64 -9.62 18.70 7.58
N THR A 65 -9.25 19.96 7.85
CA THR A 65 -8.84 20.42 9.20
C THR A 65 -9.92 20.14 10.25
N ALA A 66 -11.20 20.41 9.96
CA ALA A 66 -12.30 20.15 10.88
C ALA A 66 -12.51 18.64 11.15
N GLY A 67 -12.42 17.81 10.11
CA GLY A 67 -12.52 16.34 10.23
C GLY A 67 -11.38 15.74 11.04
N ILE A 68 -10.14 16.19 10.79
CA ILE A 68 -8.94 15.82 11.57
C ILE A 68 -9.10 16.24 13.04
N GLU A 69 -9.48 17.49 13.31
CA GLU A 69 -9.66 17.99 14.69
C GLU A 69 -10.82 17.31 15.43
N ARG A 70 -11.83 16.80 14.71
CA ARG A 70 -12.86 15.91 15.28
C ARG A 70 -12.30 14.52 15.54
N GLY A 71 -11.52 13.95 14.62
CA GLY A 71 -10.89 12.63 14.73
C GLY A 71 -9.92 12.53 15.90
N LYS A 72 -8.99 13.49 16.02
CA LYS A 72 -8.01 13.58 17.13
C LYS A 72 -8.69 13.59 18.51
N LYS A 73 -9.83 14.28 18.66
CA LYS A 73 -10.60 14.34 19.91
C LYS A 73 -11.33 13.03 20.25
N VAL A 74 -11.79 12.29 19.24
CA VAL A 74 -12.52 11.03 19.44
C VAL A 74 -11.57 9.85 19.65
N PHE A 75 -10.48 9.78 18.87
CA PHE A 75 -9.61 8.60 18.81
C PHE A 75 -8.27 8.76 19.55
N GLY A 76 -7.88 9.97 19.93
CA GLY A 76 -6.63 10.22 20.68
C GLY A 76 -5.33 10.03 19.88
N ILE A 77 -5.43 9.87 18.56
CA ILE A 77 -4.30 9.87 17.62
C ILE A 77 -3.88 11.31 17.28
N ASP A 78 -2.66 11.48 16.77
CA ASP A 78 -2.21 12.74 16.18
C ASP A 78 -2.18 12.64 14.64
N MET A 79 -2.55 13.72 13.96
CA MET A 79 -2.52 13.80 12.50
C MET A 79 -2.21 15.22 12.04
N ASN A 80 -1.35 15.32 11.03
CA ASN A 80 -0.96 16.55 10.34
C ASN A 80 -1.28 16.43 8.84
N GLN A 81 -1.19 17.55 8.13
CA GLN A 81 -1.57 17.69 6.73
C GLN A 81 -0.37 18.05 5.84
N ILE A 82 -0.37 17.53 4.62
CA ILE A 82 0.54 17.91 3.54
C ILE A 82 -0.32 18.36 2.35
N LEU A 83 -0.02 19.49 1.73
CA LEU A 83 -0.74 19.93 0.52
C LEU A 83 0.09 19.64 -0.73
N CYS A 84 -0.46 18.86 -1.66
CA CYS A 84 0.24 18.44 -2.87
C CYS A 84 0.04 19.45 -4.01
N CYS A 85 1.12 19.84 -4.70
CA CYS A 85 1.07 20.29 -6.09
C CYS A 85 0.80 19.09 -7.00
N MET A 86 0.12 19.31 -8.14
CA MET A 86 -0.05 18.26 -9.16
C MET A 86 0.88 18.52 -10.33
N ASN A 87 1.66 17.51 -10.73
CA ASN A 87 2.58 17.47 -11.87
C ASN A 87 2.12 18.26 -13.11
N LEU A 88 0.87 18.08 -13.55
CA LEU A 88 0.32 18.71 -14.76
C LEU A 88 -0.57 19.94 -14.48
N ARG A 89 -0.52 20.51 -13.26
CA ARG A 89 -1.18 21.77 -12.86
C ARG A 89 -0.17 22.77 -12.27
N PRO A 90 0.83 23.24 -13.04
CA PRO A 90 1.84 24.18 -12.54
C PRO A 90 1.23 25.48 -12.01
N GLU A 91 0.13 25.95 -12.60
CA GLU A 91 -0.50 27.23 -12.35
C GLU A 91 -1.14 27.37 -10.96
N VAL A 92 -1.49 26.26 -10.31
CA VAL A 92 -2.03 26.28 -8.93
C VAL A 92 -0.96 26.12 -7.85
N SER A 93 0.31 25.84 -8.22
CA SER A 93 1.37 25.53 -7.25
C SER A 93 1.63 26.67 -6.26
N ALA A 94 1.57 27.92 -6.73
CA ALA A 94 1.73 29.10 -5.87
C ALA A 94 0.56 29.25 -4.88
N GLU A 95 -0.66 28.91 -5.28
CA GLU A 95 -1.83 28.93 -4.37
C GLU A 95 -1.73 27.79 -3.34
N ILE A 96 -1.27 26.60 -3.74
CA ILE A 96 -0.96 25.49 -2.81
C ILE A 96 0.06 25.92 -1.75
N ALA A 97 1.15 26.60 -2.14
CA ALA A 97 2.14 27.11 -1.20
C ALA A 97 1.53 28.14 -0.24
N GLN A 98 0.74 29.10 -0.74
CA GLN A 98 0.07 30.11 0.07
C GLN A 98 -0.94 29.50 1.06
N LEU A 99 -1.74 28.53 0.62
CA LEU A 99 -2.66 27.78 1.50
C LEU A 99 -1.89 26.98 2.55
N ALA A 100 -0.79 26.33 2.20
CA ALA A 100 0.02 25.59 3.15
C ALA A 100 0.60 26.52 4.24
N ILE A 101 1.00 27.73 3.85
CA ILE A 101 1.51 28.77 4.76
C ILE A 101 0.40 29.30 5.67
N GLU A 102 -0.79 29.60 5.12
CA GLU A 102 -1.96 30.07 5.89
C GLU A 102 -2.38 29.03 6.93
N PHE A 103 -2.45 27.75 6.54
CA PHE A 103 -2.93 26.65 7.38
C PHE A 103 -1.82 25.97 8.21
N LYS A 104 -0.58 26.49 8.18
CA LYS A 104 0.51 26.04 9.05
C LYS A 104 0.14 26.01 10.54
N PRO A 105 -0.54 27.03 11.12
CA PRO A 105 -1.01 27.00 12.52
C PRO A 105 -2.17 26.02 12.78
N LYS A 106 -2.66 25.33 11.73
CA LYS A 106 -3.75 24.35 11.75
C LYS A 106 -3.28 22.92 11.46
N GLY A 107 -1.97 22.69 11.45
CA GLY A 107 -1.38 21.36 11.28
C GLY A 107 -0.97 21.01 9.85
N VAL A 108 -1.00 21.96 8.90
CA VAL A 108 -0.24 21.78 7.65
C VAL A 108 1.25 21.89 7.99
N VAL A 109 2.03 20.86 7.68
CA VAL A 109 3.46 20.78 8.00
C VAL A 109 4.35 20.87 6.78
N ALA A 110 3.82 20.57 5.59
CA ALA A 110 4.61 20.48 4.37
C ALA A 110 3.81 20.73 3.09
N ILE A 111 4.57 20.89 2.01
CA ILE A 111 4.13 20.79 0.63
C ILE A 111 4.71 19.52 -0.02
N ASP A 112 4.01 19.02 -1.03
CA ASP A 112 4.42 17.86 -1.85
C ASP A 112 4.25 18.17 -3.35
N VAL A 113 4.79 17.33 -4.22
CA VAL A 113 4.54 17.32 -5.67
C VAL A 113 4.24 15.88 -6.08
N ALA A 114 3.04 15.65 -6.63
CA ALA A 114 2.48 14.32 -6.85
C ALA A 114 1.77 14.19 -8.23
N ALA A 115 1.18 13.02 -8.48
CA ALA A 115 0.50 12.63 -9.73
C ALA A 115 1.44 12.53 -10.96
N GLY A 116 2.51 11.76 -10.80
CA GLY A 116 3.49 11.42 -11.84
C GLY A 116 4.65 12.43 -11.96
N GLU A 117 5.68 12.05 -12.70
CA GLU A 117 7.00 12.69 -12.63
C GLU A 117 7.38 13.56 -13.85
N THR A 118 6.42 13.89 -14.73
CA THR A 118 6.68 14.63 -15.99
C THR A 118 7.32 16.01 -15.75
N HIS A 119 7.03 16.62 -14.61
CA HIS A 119 7.58 17.92 -14.21
C HIS A 119 9.10 17.94 -14.04
N PHE A 120 9.78 16.80 -13.83
CA PHE A 120 11.24 16.78 -13.79
C PHE A 120 11.87 17.02 -15.17
N GLU A 121 11.15 16.72 -16.25
CA GLU A 121 11.66 16.81 -17.63
C GLU A 121 11.15 18.05 -18.37
N ASN A 122 10.05 18.66 -17.91
CA ASN A 122 9.53 19.92 -18.43
C ASN A 122 9.94 21.09 -17.54
N GLU A 123 10.85 21.92 -18.05
CA GLU A 123 11.41 23.07 -17.32
C GLU A 123 10.37 24.09 -16.83
N ASP A 124 9.23 24.27 -17.49
CA ASP A 124 8.22 25.25 -17.05
C ASP A 124 7.33 24.68 -15.95
N LEU A 125 7.02 23.38 -16.01
CA LEU A 125 6.42 22.65 -14.87
C LEU A 125 7.37 22.68 -13.67
N LYS A 126 8.64 22.33 -13.90
CA LYS A 126 9.68 22.27 -12.86
C LYS A 126 9.79 23.59 -12.09
N LYS A 127 9.97 24.70 -12.81
CA LYS A 127 10.12 26.04 -12.21
C LYS A 127 8.93 26.42 -11.33
N ALA A 128 7.70 26.13 -11.76
CA ALA A 128 6.50 26.46 -10.99
C ALA A 128 6.44 25.69 -9.66
N HIS A 129 6.68 24.38 -9.69
CA HIS A 129 6.65 23.55 -8.48
C HIS A 129 7.86 23.80 -7.56
N VAL A 130 9.06 23.99 -8.11
CA VAL A 130 10.25 24.40 -7.34
C VAL A 130 10.01 25.74 -6.65
N ALA A 131 9.45 26.74 -7.35
CA ALA A 131 9.14 28.03 -6.74
C ALA A 131 8.18 27.89 -5.55
N ALA A 132 7.13 27.07 -5.68
CA ALA A 132 6.19 26.78 -4.61
C ALA A 132 6.86 26.07 -3.40
N CYS A 133 7.71 25.08 -3.66
CA CYS A 133 8.45 24.37 -2.61
C CYS A 133 9.40 25.30 -1.85
N LEU A 134 10.15 26.14 -2.56
CA LEU A 134 11.06 27.12 -1.97
C LEU A 134 10.32 28.29 -1.27
N GLU A 135 9.07 28.59 -1.64
CA GLU A 135 8.23 29.55 -0.91
C GLU A 135 7.75 28.95 0.43
N ALA A 136 7.27 27.71 0.41
CA ALA A 136 6.88 26.96 1.60
C ALA A 136 8.06 26.77 2.58
N GLU A 137 9.24 26.38 2.07
CA GLU A 137 10.47 26.23 2.85
C GLU A 137 10.88 27.54 3.55
N LYS A 138 10.83 28.69 2.84
CA LYS A 138 11.13 30.02 3.43
C LYS A 138 10.15 30.41 4.54
N ALA A 139 8.90 29.96 4.45
CA ALA A 139 7.91 30.10 5.52
C ALA A 139 8.08 29.05 6.64
N GLY A 140 9.09 28.17 6.54
CA GLY A 140 9.42 27.12 7.50
C GLY A 140 8.46 25.95 7.51
N LEU A 141 7.78 25.67 6.40
CA LEU A 141 7.19 24.36 6.11
C LEU A 141 8.29 23.40 5.63
N ARG A 142 7.93 22.14 5.50
CA ARG A 142 8.80 21.08 5.00
C ARG A 142 8.45 20.72 3.56
N VAL A 143 9.31 19.95 2.90
CA VAL A 143 9.11 19.51 1.52
C VAL A 143 9.31 17.99 1.43
N THR A 144 8.33 17.30 0.83
CA THR A 144 8.52 15.98 0.22
C THR A 144 8.20 16.11 -1.28
N VAL A 145 8.61 15.14 -2.10
CA VAL A 145 8.32 15.11 -3.54
C VAL A 145 8.23 13.65 -3.97
N HIS A 146 7.23 13.27 -4.77
CA HIS A 146 7.23 11.97 -5.44
C HIS A 146 8.33 11.94 -6.51
N GLY A 147 9.18 10.91 -6.51
CA GLY A 147 10.30 10.85 -7.44
C GLY A 147 10.98 9.49 -7.51
N ALA A 148 11.40 9.10 -8.71
CA ALA A 148 11.94 7.79 -9.03
C ALA A 148 11.01 6.60 -8.66
N GLU A 149 9.68 6.82 -8.74
CA GLU A 149 8.63 5.81 -8.74
C GLU A 149 8.44 5.24 -10.17
N ASP A 150 7.85 6.05 -11.05
CA ASP A 150 7.60 5.76 -12.45
C ASP A 150 8.68 6.38 -13.36
N GLY A 151 9.21 7.54 -12.93
CA GLY A 151 10.28 8.26 -13.58
C GLY A 151 11.67 7.68 -13.32
N PRO A 152 12.69 8.13 -14.06
CA PRO A 152 14.06 7.64 -13.95
C PRO A 152 14.73 8.02 -12.61
N ALA A 153 15.71 7.22 -12.17
CA ALA A 153 16.39 7.39 -10.88
C ALA A 153 16.95 8.80 -10.62
N LYS A 154 17.39 9.53 -11.67
CA LYS A 154 17.82 10.95 -11.61
C LYS A 154 16.80 11.89 -10.94
N ASN A 155 15.51 11.55 -10.97
CA ASN A 155 14.45 12.37 -10.39
C ASN A 155 14.57 12.45 -8.87
N PHE A 156 15.10 11.42 -8.20
CA PHE A 156 15.50 11.47 -6.79
C PHE A 156 16.53 12.58 -6.52
N CYS A 157 17.54 12.72 -7.40
CA CYS A 157 18.56 13.76 -7.28
C CYS A 157 17.96 15.17 -7.47
N CYS A 158 17.06 15.34 -8.46
CA CYS A 158 16.34 16.59 -8.66
C CYS A 158 15.43 16.93 -7.46
N ALA A 159 14.69 15.96 -6.90
CA ALA A 159 13.86 16.17 -5.71
C ALA A 159 14.68 16.69 -4.52
N VAL A 160 15.81 16.04 -4.21
CA VAL A 160 16.66 16.45 -3.08
C VAL A 160 17.39 17.78 -3.35
N ARG A 161 17.92 18.02 -4.57
CA ARG A 161 18.81 19.18 -4.85
C ARG A 161 18.11 20.41 -5.43
N GLU A 162 17.05 20.26 -6.23
CA GLU A 162 16.34 21.38 -6.86
C GLU A 162 15.08 21.78 -6.07
N TYR A 163 14.37 20.80 -5.50
CA TYR A 163 13.15 21.04 -4.70
C TYR A 163 13.40 21.17 -3.20
N HIS A 164 14.61 20.84 -2.72
CA HIS A 164 14.98 20.76 -1.30
C HIS A 164 14.13 19.74 -0.51
N ALA A 165 13.73 18.64 -1.14
CA ALA A 165 12.93 17.61 -0.49
C ALA A 165 13.72 16.88 0.63
N GLU A 166 13.19 16.88 1.86
CA GLU A 166 13.76 16.13 3.00
C GLU A 166 13.44 14.63 2.91
N ARG A 167 12.36 14.31 2.19
CA ARG A 167 11.83 12.97 1.96
C ARG A 167 11.45 12.84 0.49
N VAL A 168 11.50 11.63 -0.05
CA VAL A 168 11.11 11.33 -1.43
C VAL A 168 10.07 10.21 -1.38
N GLY A 169 8.93 10.45 -2.03
CA GLY A 169 7.91 9.43 -2.26
C GLY A 169 8.48 8.33 -3.15
N HIS A 170 8.38 7.08 -2.69
CA HIS A 170 8.72 5.84 -3.40
C HIS A 170 10.22 5.57 -3.67
N ALA A 171 10.87 6.39 -4.49
CA ALA A 171 12.28 6.27 -4.88
C ALA A 171 12.76 4.90 -5.45
N TYR A 172 11.87 4.01 -5.88
CA TYR A 172 12.22 2.62 -6.23
C TYR A 172 13.30 2.46 -7.31
N LYS A 173 13.35 3.34 -8.33
CA LYS A 173 14.33 3.19 -9.43
C LYS A 173 15.78 3.37 -9.00
N ILE A 174 16.07 4.01 -7.86
CA ILE A 174 17.46 4.20 -7.40
C ILE A 174 18.17 2.86 -7.14
N ALA A 175 17.44 1.78 -6.87
CA ALA A 175 18.02 0.45 -6.65
C ALA A 175 18.80 -0.10 -7.86
N ALA A 176 18.53 0.40 -9.06
CA ALA A 176 19.23 0.02 -10.30
C ALA A 176 20.30 1.04 -10.73
N ASP A 177 20.45 2.17 -10.02
CA ASP A 177 21.36 3.26 -10.35
C ASP A 177 22.38 3.48 -9.20
N PRO A 178 23.63 3.01 -9.33
CA PRO A 178 24.62 3.11 -8.26
C PRO A 178 24.95 4.54 -7.82
N GLU A 179 24.83 5.54 -8.70
CA GLU A 179 25.12 6.93 -8.34
C GLU A 179 23.98 7.50 -7.49
N MET A 180 22.73 7.25 -7.89
CA MET A 180 21.56 7.70 -7.13
C MET A 180 21.41 6.92 -5.82
N TYR A 181 21.78 5.65 -5.79
CA TYR A 181 21.83 4.84 -4.58
C TYR A 181 22.84 5.38 -3.55
N GLN A 182 24.07 5.68 -4.00
CA GLN A 182 25.08 6.31 -3.14
C GLN A 182 24.62 7.69 -2.66
N MET A 183 23.99 8.48 -3.52
CA MET A 183 23.42 9.77 -3.11
C MET A 183 22.32 9.63 -2.04
N ALA A 184 21.47 8.60 -2.09
CA ALA A 184 20.49 8.34 -1.05
C ALA A 184 21.14 7.98 0.30
N GLN A 185 22.24 7.23 0.27
CA GLN A 185 23.06 6.95 1.46
C GLN A 185 23.71 8.22 2.01
N ASP A 186 24.36 9.02 1.17
CA ASP A 186 25.13 10.23 1.56
C ASP A 186 24.25 11.37 2.08
N THR A 187 23.08 11.58 1.46
CA THR A 187 22.13 12.64 1.86
C THR A 187 21.26 12.24 3.05
N HIS A 188 21.16 10.94 3.34
CA HIS A 188 20.19 10.36 4.27
C HIS A 188 18.75 10.85 4.02
N ALA A 189 18.38 11.18 2.78
CA ALA A 189 16.99 11.53 2.45
C ALA A 189 16.06 10.35 2.77
N HIS A 190 14.88 10.63 3.30
CA HIS A 190 13.97 9.58 3.73
C HIS A 190 13.14 9.05 2.56
N ILE A 191 13.01 7.73 2.44
CA ILE A 191 12.19 7.09 1.41
C ILE A 191 10.84 6.68 2.03
N GLU A 192 9.76 7.23 1.48
CA GLU A 192 8.38 6.89 1.86
C GLU A 192 7.92 5.73 0.95
N ALA A 193 7.99 4.49 1.42
CA ALA A 193 7.81 3.32 0.57
C ALA A 193 6.43 2.65 0.74
N CYS A 194 5.84 2.23 -0.38
CA CYS A 194 4.47 1.74 -0.44
C CYS A 194 4.42 0.39 -1.21
N PRO A 195 4.67 -0.75 -0.51
CA PRO A 195 4.86 -2.07 -1.14
C PRO A 195 3.74 -2.56 -2.07
N THR A 196 2.45 -2.41 -1.72
CA THR A 196 1.35 -2.84 -2.61
C THR A 196 1.17 -1.86 -3.77
N SER A 197 1.26 -0.56 -3.48
CA SER A 197 1.20 0.51 -4.49
C SER A 197 2.20 0.25 -5.62
N SER A 198 3.47 0.01 -5.30
CA SER A 198 4.54 -0.17 -6.29
C SER A 198 4.26 -1.27 -7.33
N ILE A 199 3.49 -2.31 -6.96
CA ILE A 199 3.07 -3.40 -7.83
C ILE A 199 1.82 -3.00 -8.63
N CYS A 200 0.85 -2.34 -7.99
CA CYS A 200 -0.37 -1.82 -8.63
C CYS A 200 -0.09 -0.69 -9.64
N THR A 201 0.92 0.14 -9.42
CA THR A 201 1.34 1.22 -10.31
C THR A 201 2.33 0.75 -11.39
N GLU A 202 2.74 -0.53 -11.34
CA GLU A 202 3.81 -1.13 -12.15
C GLU A 202 5.20 -0.47 -11.98
N ALA A 203 5.35 0.43 -11.00
CA ALA A 203 6.61 1.07 -10.63
C ALA A 203 7.71 0.07 -10.25
N VAL A 204 7.34 -1.05 -9.61
CA VAL A 204 8.20 -2.22 -9.39
C VAL A 204 7.66 -3.41 -10.15
N CYS A 205 8.46 -3.93 -11.08
CA CYS A 205 8.11 -5.10 -11.87
C CYS A 205 8.89 -6.35 -11.43
N LEU A 206 8.30 -7.12 -10.52
CA LEU A 206 8.87 -8.39 -10.05
C LEU A 206 8.76 -9.52 -11.09
N PRO A 207 9.74 -10.43 -11.18
CA PRO A 207 9.68 -11.62 -12.02
C PRO A 207 8.77 -12.70 -11.40
N GLN A 208 8.28 -13.62 -12.23
CA GLN A 208 7.53 -14.80 -11.76
C GLN A 208 8.47 -15.97 -11.48
N VAL A 209 8.28 -16.63 -10.33
CA VAL A 209 9.01 -17.84 -9.90
C VAL A 209 8.09 -19.02 -9.57
N HIS A 210 6.79 -18.78 -9.39
CA HIS A 210 5.78 -19.81 -9.09
C HIS A 210 4.49 -19.62 -9.91
N PRO A 211 4.53 -19.79 -11.25
CA PRO A 211 3.38 -19.53 -12.14
C PRO A 211 2.15 -20.43 -11.87
N GLU A 212 2.30 -21.49 -11.07
CA GLU A 212 1.23 -22.37 -10.61
C GLU A 212 0.39 -21.82 -9.44
N LYS A 213 0.86 -20.75 -8.77
CA LYS A 213 0.23 -20.15 -7.59
C LYS A 213 -0.70 -18.98 -7.94
N PRO A 214 -1.53 -18.50 -6.99
CA PRO A 214 -2.20 -17.21 -7.10
C PRO A 214 -1.22 -16.10 -7.49
N ILE A 215 -1.68 -15.12 -8.26
CA ILE A 215 -0.76 -14.29 -9.05
C ILE A 215 0.24 -13.47 -8.22
N LEU A 216 -0.13 -12.97 -7.04
CA LEU A 216 0.83 -12.29 -6.15
C LEU A 216 1.83 -13.27 -5.50
N ASP A 217 1.39 -14.49 -5.19
CA ASP A 217 2.25 -15.56 -4.67
C ASP A 217 3.15 -16.18 -5.76
N SER A 218 2.92 -15.84 -7.03
CA SER A 218 3.74 -16.25 -8.16
C SER A 218 5.03 -15.44 -8.31
N LEU A 219 5.09 -14.23 -7.72
CA LEU A 219 6.17 -13.25 -7.89
C LEU A 219 7.33 -13.47 -6.93
N ASP A 220 8.54 -13.14 -7.36
CA ASP A 220 9.72 -13.09 -6.49
C ASP A 220 9.81 -11.74 -5.76
N TRP A 221 9.07 -11.63 -4.65
CA TRP A 221 9.11 -10.46 -3.77
C TRP A 221 10.47 -10.24 -3.12
N SER A 222 11.38 -11.22 -3.11
CA SER A 222 12.74 -11.02 -2.58
C SER A 222 13.58 -10.05 -3.43
N GLN A 223 13.18 -9.78 -4.67
CA GLN A 223 13.80 -8.79 -5.57
C GLN A 223 13.26 -7.36 -5.39
N HIS A 224 12.34 -7.13 -4.45
CA HIS A 224 11.72 -5.81 -4.31
C HIS A 224 12.71 -4.78 -3.73
N PRO A 225 12.89 -3.58 -4.35
CA PRO A 225 13.87 -2.56 -3.93
C PRO A 225 13.88 -2.23 -2.42
N ILE A 226 12.68 -2.11 -1.82
CA ILE A 226 12.49 -1.85 -0.38
C ILE A 226 13.30 -2.81 0.51
N LYS A 227 13.36 -4.10 0.15
CA LYS A 227 14.13 -5.09 0.94
C LYS A 227 15.59 -4.66 1.04
N LYS A 228 16.22 -4.39 -0.11
CA LYS A 228 17.61 -3.93 -0.18
C LYS A 228 17.81 -2.61 0.56
N PHE A 229 16.87 -1.67 0.44
CA PHE A 229 16.95 -0.40 1.17
C PHE A 229 16.98 -0.61 2.70
N ILE A 230 16.16 -1.52 3.23
CA ILE A 230 16.12 -1.87 4.66
C ILE A 230 17.40 -2.59 5.10
N GLU A 231 17.86 -3.59 4.32
CA GLU A 231 19.07 -4.37 4.60
C GLU A 231 20.36 -3.53 4.57
N ASP A 232 20.46 -2.57 3.64
CA ASP A 232 21.59 -1.62 3.56
C ASP A 232 21.47 -0.44 4.54
N GLY A 233 20.42 -0.36 5.35
CA GLY A 233 20.24 0.67 6.38
C GLY A 233 19.85 2.06 5.86
N LEU A 234 19.25 2.17 4.68
CA LEU A 234 18.66 3.43 4.21
C LEU A 234 17.48 3.83 5.12
N SER A 235 17.20 5.14 5.21
CA SER A 235 16.06 5.63 5.99
C SER A 235 14.76 5.42 5.23
N VAL A 236 14.05 4.34 5.53
CA VAL A 236 12.80 3.92 4.87
C VAL A 236 11.66 3.83 5.88
N SER A 237 10.48 4.32 5.51
CA SER A 237 9.20 4.01 6.18
C SER A 237 8.29 3.20 5.25
N ILE A 238 7.29 2.53 5.83
CA ILE A 238 6.25 1.81 5.10
C ILE A 238 4.92 2.55 5.27
N SER A 239 4.18 2.74 4.19
CA SER A 239 2.87 3.41 4.17
C SER A 239 1.96 2.80 3.09
N THR A 240 0.67 3.16 3.11
CA THR A 240 -0.36 2.57 2.26
C THR A 240 -0.63 3.27 0.94
N ASP A 241 -0.19 4.53 0.80
CA ASP A 241 -0.41 5.37 -0.39
C ASP A 241 -1.89 5.67 -0.63
N ASP A 242 -2.55 4.83 -1.43
CA ASP A 242 -3.95 4.91 -1.81
C ASP A 242 -4.74 3.71 -1.24
N PRO A 243 -4.96 3.62 0.09
CA PRO A 243 -5.45 2.41 0.74
C PRO A 243 -6.87 2.00 0.33
N THR A 244 -7.64 2.87 -0.32
CA THR A 244 -8.93 2.52 -0.92
C THR A 244 -8.78 1.98 -2.34
N VAL A 245 -7.86 2.53 -3.15
CA VAL A 245 -7.58 2.07 -4.51
C VAL A 245 -6.93 0.69 -4.47
N PHE A 246 -5.86 0.53 -3.71
CA PHE A 246 -5.08 -0.71 -3.63
C PHE A 246 -5.65 -1.73 -2.63
N LEU A 247 -6.84 -1.45 -2.06
CA LEU A 247 -7.55 -2.30 -1.11
C LEU A 247 -6.71 -2.73 0.10
N THR A 248 -5.82 -1.85 0.59
CA THR A 248 -4.81 -2.17 1.60
C THR A 248 -5.00 -1.40 2.92
N HIS A 249 -4.16 -1.74 3.90
CA HIS A 249 -4.04 -1.12 5.22
C HIS A 249 -2.62 -1.34 5.76
N ILE A 250 -2.11 -0.43 6.60
CA ILE A 250 -0.68 -0.41 6.95
C ILE A 250 -0.18 -1.66 7.70
N THR A 251 -1.05 -2.37 8.44
CA THR A 251 -0.71 -3.67 9.02
C THR A 251 -0.42 -4.72 7.92
N GLY A 252 -1.13 -4.67 6.79
CA GLY A 252 -0.87 -5.52 5.62
C GLY A 252 0.43 -5.12 4.88
N GLU A 253 0.70 -3.83 4.73
CA GLU A 253 1.96 -3.35 4.14
C GLU A 253 3.19 -3.77 4.97
N LEU A 254 3.10 -3.67 6.31
CA LEU A 254 4.12 -4.22 7.21
C LEU A 254 4.20 -5.75 7.12
N ALA A 255 3.08 -6.44 6.84
CA ALA A 255 3.08 -7.89 6.69
C ALA A 255 3.90 -8.37 5.48
N ILE A 256 3.95 -7.59 4.39
CA ILE A 256 4.78 -7.89 3.22
C ILE A 256 6.27 -8.01 3.58
N LEU A 257 6.76 -7.29 4.59
CA LEU A 257 8.16 -7.33 5.01
C LEU A 257 8.61 -8.75 5.42
N ALA A 258 7.82 -9.46 6.23
CA ALA A 258 8.17 -10.83 6.62
C ALA A 258 7.67 -11.85 5.61
N ASP A 259 6.38 -11.80 5.25
CA ASP A 259 5.69 -12.85 4.49
C ASP A 259 6.10 -12.88 3.00
N ARG A 260 6.77 -11.83 2.49
CA ARG A 260 7.13 -11.68 1.07
C ARG A 260 8.59 -11.28 0.86
N PHE A 261 9.14 -10.32 1.61
CA PHE A 261 10.57 -9.99 1.51
C PHE A 261 11.46 -10.98 2.27
N GLY A 262 10.90 -11.73 3.23
CA GLY A 262 11.65 -12.67 4.06
C GLY A 262 12.57 -11.98 5.08
N LEU A 263 12.22 -10.77 5.50
CA LEU A 263 12.89 -10.06 6.59
C LEU A 263 12.39 -10.59 7.94
N GLU A 264 13.19 -10.40 9.00
CA GLU A 264 12.71 -10.70 10.35
C GLU A 264 11.63 -9.66 10.73
N ALA A 265 10.42 -10.17 10.94
CA ALA A 265 9.19 -9.43 11.21
C ALA A 265 9.33 -8.31 12.25
N HIS A 266 9.95 -8.65 13.37
CA HIS A 266 10.01 -7.80 14.55
C HIS A 266 11.05 -6.68 14.36
N GLN A 267 12.28 -7.04 13.96
CA GLN A 267 13.36 -6.13 13.62
C GLN A 267 12.99 -5.19 12.47
N ALA A 268 12.44 -5.71 11.37
CA ALA A 268 12.08 -4.88 10.21
C ALA A 268 10.93 -3.92 10.53
N GLY A 269 9.87 -4.40 11.19
CA GLY A 269 8.75 -3.57 11.64
C GLY A 269 9.19 -2.46 12.59
N MET A 270 10.07 -2.77 13.55
CA MET A 270 10.68 -1.79 14.45
C MET A 270 11.53 -0.77 13.68
N GLN A 271 12.42 -1.22 12.79
CA GLN A 271 13.34 -0.36 12.03
C GLN A 271 12.59 0.67 11.17
N VAL A 272 11.60 0.23 10.38
CA VAL A 272 10.83 1.16 9.52
C VAL A 272 9.94 2.10 10.33
N THR A 273 9.43 1.65 11.47
CA THR A 273 8.65 2.50 12.39
C THR A 273 9.53 3.55 13.06
N MET A 274 10.73 3.19 13.52
CA MET A 274 11.67 4.13 14.13
C MET A 274 12.18 5.15 13.11
N ASN A 275 12.52 4.72 11.89
CA ASN A 275 12.80 5.60 10.75
C ASN A 275 11.66 6.59 10.50
N ALA A 276 10.40 6.12 10.50
CA ALA A 276 9.22 6.97 10.32
C ALA A 276 9.06 7.98 11.47
N ILE A 277 9.30 7.59 12.72
CA ILE A 277 9.27 8.52 13.87
C ILE A 277 10.40 9.56 13.77
N ASP A 278 11.60 9.17 13.32
CA ASP A 278 12.70 10.09 13.08
C ASP A 278 12.36 11.13 12.01
N ARG A 279 11.71 10.72 10.92
CA ARG A 279 11.49 11.56 9.72
C ARG A 279 10.08 12.12 9.57
N CYS A 280 9.17 11.81 10.48
CA CYS A 280 7.92 12.56 10.63
C CYS A 280 8.18 14.03 11.00
N TRP A 281 7.22 14.90 10.72
CA TRP A 281 7.25 16.32 11.07
C TRP A 281 6.39 16.64 12.31
N ALA A 282 6.24 15.65 13.20
CA ALA A 282 5.70 15.84 14.54
C ALA A 282 6.66 16.64 15.44
N SER A 283 6.13 17.23 16.53
CA SER A 283 6.96 17.92 17.52
C SER A 283 7.93 16.96 18.23
N ALA A 284 9.05 17.48 18.74
CA ALA A 284 10.04 16.66 19.47
C ALA A 284 9.41 15.88 20.64
N LYS A 285 8.45 16.48 21.37
CA LYS A 285 7.69 15.81 22.44
C LYS A 285 6.86 14.63 21.93
N GLN A 286 6.20 14.80 20.79
CA GLN A 286 5.44 13.72 20.14
C GLN A 286 6.37 12.59 19.66
N LYS A 287 7.49 12.93 19.00
CA LYS A 287 8.50 11.94 18.61
C LYS A 287 8.99 11.11 19.79
N SER A 288 9.35 11.75 20.92
CA SER A 288 9.76 11.03 22.14
C SER A 288 8.68 10.07 22.65
N LYS A 289 7.41 10.50 22.71
CA LYS A 289 6.28 9.63 23.08
C LYS A 289 6.17 8.42 22.13
N TYR A 290 6.26 8.62 20.82
CA TYR A 290 6.12 7.51 19.87
C TYR A 290 7.29 6.53 19.97
N ARG A 291 8.53 7.01 20.14
CA ARG A 291 9.69 6.14 20.41
C ARG A 291 9.49 5.31 21.66
N GLU A 292 9.07 5.92 22.77
CA GLU A 292 8.80 5.22 24.02
C GLU A 292 7.73 4.13 23.82
N MET A 293 6.62 4.44 23.12
CA MET A 293 5.59 3.46 22.79
C MET A 293 6.13 2.31 21.92
N THR A 294 6.95 2.61 20.91
CA THR A 294 7.55 1.62 20.00
C THR A 294 8.58 0.75 20.72
N LEU A 295 9.50 1.34 21.49
CA LEU A 295 10.50 0.60 22.28
C LEU A 295 9.83 -0.27 23.35
N ASN A 296 8.84 0.24 24.08
CA ASN A 296 8.08 -0.57 25.03
C ASN A 296 7.31 -1.73 24.36
N TYR A 297 6.99 -1.63 23.07
CA TYR A 297 6.33 -2.69 22.31
C TYR A 297 7.31 -3.76 21.81
N TYR A 298 8.43 -3.35 21.22
CA TYR A 298 9.41 -4.25 20.59
C TYR A 298 10.50 -4.73 21.57
N GLU A 299 10.86 -3.97 22.61
CA GLU A 299 11.92 -4.34 23.59
C GLU A 299 11.33 -4.74 24.96
N GLY A 300 10.06 -4.41 25.23
CA GLY A 300 9.45 -4.47 26.56
C GLY A 300 9.27 -5.86 27.17
N GLU A 301 9.43 -6.94 26.40
CA GLU A 301 9.28 -8.32 26.90
C GLU A 301 10.61 -8.97 27.38
N GLU A 302 11.78 -8.37 27.14
CA GLU A 302 13.06 -8.92 27.65
C GLU A 302 13.39 -8.51 29.10
N SER A 303 12.61 -7.62 29.72
CA SER A 303 12.92 -7.09 31.06
C SER A 303 12.25 -7.87 32.22
N THR A 304 13.06 -8.63 32.96
CA THR A 304 12.79 -9.19 34.31
C THR A 304 11.68 -10.25 34.44
N VAL A 305 11.98 -11.48 34.03
CA VAL A 305 11.58 -12.65 34.83
C VAL A 305 12.68 -12.91 35.86
N GLU A 306 12.62 -12.25 37.02
CA GLU A 306 13.33 -12.75 38.20
C GLU A 306 12.67 -14.06 38.65
N GLU A 307 13.49 -15.07 38.99
CA GLU A 307 13.04 -16.37 39.52
C GLU A 307 12.42 -16.24 40.92
N SER A 308 11.23 -15.65 41.02
CA SER A 308 10.37 -15.77 42.18
C SER A 308 9.39 -16.92 41.96
N GLY A 309 9.50 -17.95 42.82
CA GLY A 309 8.85 -19.24 42.62
C GLY A 309 7.34 -19.24 42.78
N SER A 310 6.61 -18.77 41.77
CA SER A 310 5.19 -19.09 41.56
C SER A 310 4.88 -19.17 40.07
N THR A 311 4.75 -20.40 39.56
CA THR A 311 4.39 -20.65 38.15
C THR A 311 2.93 -20.27 37.89
N VAL A 312 2.71 -19.04 37.44
CA VAL A 312 1.51 -18.67 36.67
C VAL A 312 1.99 -18.30 35.28
N ASP A 313 1.86 -19.26 34.36
CA ASP A 313 2.22 -19.08 32.96
C ASP A 313 1.22 -18.14 32.28
N HIS A 314 1.62 -16.88 32.11
CA HIS A 314 0.83 -15.90 31.37
C HIS A 314 1.10 -15.92 29.85
N SER A 315 2.20 -16.53 29.41
CA SER A 315 2.53 -16.68 27.97
C SER A 315 1.50 -17.55 27.25
N ASP A 316 1.06 -18.61 27.93
CA ASP A 316 0.06 -19.56 27.44
C ASP A 316 -1.34 -18.90 27.27
N SER A 317 -1.61 -17.77 27.93
CA SER A 317 -2.93 -17.12 27.85
C SER A 317 -3.10 -16.24 26.60
N VAL A 318 -2.09 -15.43 26.26
CA VAL A 318 -2.08 -14.60 25.05
C VAL A 318 -1.94 -15.49 23.81
N VAL A 319 -1.01 -16.45 23.81
CA VAL A 319 -0.81 -17.39 22.68
C VAL A 319 -2.09 -18.21 22.40
N ARG A 320 -2.84 -18.64 23.42
CA ARG A 320 -4.13 -19.32 23.22
C ARG A 320 -5.26 -18.42 22.74
N LEU A 321 -5.26 -17.14 23.11
CA LEU A 321 -6.23 -16.18 22.59
C LEU A 321 -5.94 -15.83 21.12
N LEU A 322 -4.66 -15.74 20.76
CA LEU A 322 -4.19 -15.51 19.39
C LEU A 322 -4.48 -16.71 18.46
N ALA A 323 -4.33 -17.93 18.97
CA ALA A 323 -4.67 -19.16 18.24
C ALA A 323 -6.17 -19.33 17.91
N ALA A 324 -7.05 -18.45 18.41
CA ALA A 324 -8.48 -18.42 18.05
C ALA A 324 -8.78 -17.63 16.77
N PHE A 325 -7.79 -16.92 16.20
CA PHE A 325 -7.94 -16.19 14.95
C PHE A 325 -7.22 -16.96 13.81
N GLU A 326 -7.88 -17.08 12.65
CA GLU A 326 -7.30 -17.71 11.44
C GLU A 326 -6.22 -16.83 10.76
N ALA A 327 -5.85 -15.70 11.37
CA ALA A 327 -4.79 -14.82 10.89
C ALA A 327 -3.40 -15.33 11.33
N PRO A 328 -2.37 -15.26 10.46
CA PRO A 328 -0.99 -15.50 10.87
C PRO A 328 -0.61 -14.67 12.09
N LEU A 329 0.06 -15.30 13.07
CA LEU A 329 0.47 -14.69 14.35
C LEU A 329 1.11 -13.31 14.17
N PHE A 330 1.96 -13.19 13.17
CA PHE A 330 2.66 -11.97 12.79
C PHE A 330 1.74 -10.83 12.33
N ILE A 331 0.62 -11.10 11.63
CA ILE A 331 -0.37 -10.06 11.32
C ILE A 331 -0.98 -9.50 12.61
N VAL A 332 -1.22 -10.34 13.61
CA VAL A 332 -1.77 -9.88 14.90
C VAL A 332 -0.73 -9.05 15.68
N VAL A 333 0.53 -9.49 15.70
CA VAL A 333 1.66 -8.72 16.26
C VAL A 333 1.81 -7.37 15.54
N GLN A 334 1.75 -7.33 14.21
CA GLN A 334 1.81 -6.07 13.50
C GLN A 334 0.57 -5.21 13.77
N LYS A 335 -0.62 -5.80 13.94
CA LYS A 335 -1.85 -5.06 14.26
C LYS A 335 -1.73 -4.28 15.57
N SER A 336 -1.17 -4.88 16.62
CA SER A 336 -0.93 -4.24 17.93
C SER A 336 0.30 -3.34 17.99
N ALA A 337 1.25 -3.44 17.05
CA ALA A 337 2.42 -2.55 17.03
C ALA A 337 2.01 -1.07 16.85
N PRO A 338 2.61 -0.11 17.59
CA PRO A 338 2.48 1.32 17.29
C PRO A 338 3.08 1.63 15.92
N LYS A 339 2.39 2.43 15.10
CA LYS A 339 2.83 2.76 13.73
C LYS A 339 2.86 4.27 13.49
N VAL A 340 3.72 4.71 12.56
CA VAL A 340 3.73 6.06 12.02
C VAL A 340 3.64 5.97 10.50
N GLU A 341 2.63 6.62 9.93
CA GLU A 341 2.37 6.60 8.49
C GLU A 341 2.65 7.97 7.87
N LEU A 342 3.53 8.02 6.88
CA LEU A 342 4.02 9.27 6.29
C LEU A 342 3.45 9.55 4.90
N HIS A 343 2.91 8.52 4.23
CA HIS A 343 2.45 8.60 2.84
C HIS A 343 1.08 7.93 2.68
N VAL A 344 0.03 8.73 2.89
CA VAL A 344 -1.36 8.32 2.63
C VAL A 344 -2.15 9.50 2.06
N HIS A 345 -2.78 9.31 0.90
CA HIS A 345 -3.55 10.34 0.20
C HIS A 345 -5.01 10.34 0.65
N LEU A 346 -5.56 11.48 1.10
CA LEU A 346 -6.98 11.57 1.47
C LEU A 346 -7.90 11.25 0.29
N ASP A 347 -7.53 11.76 -0.89
CA ASP A 347 -8.23 11.57 -2.16
C ASP A 347 -8.27 10.11 -2.65
N ALA A 348 -7.60 9.20 -1.94
CA ALA A 348 -7.67 7.77 -2.14
C ALA A 348 -7.72 6.93 -0.84
N ALA A 349 -7.99 7.56 0.31
CA ALA A 349 -8.18 6.90 1.60
C ALA A 349 -9.66 6.87 2.06
N PHE A 350 -10.57 7.27 1.17
CA PHE A 350 -12.01 7.33 1.39
C PHE A 350 -12.64 6.00 1.86
N ASP A 351 -13.57 6.07 2.80
CA ASP A 351 -14.41 4.93 3.16
C ASP A 351 -15.33 4.55 1.98
N THR A 352 -15.25 3.31 1.51
CA THR A 352 -16.02 2.83 0.34
C THR A 352 -17.53 2.82 0.58
N SER A 353 -17.96 2.64 1.83
CA SER A 353 -19.38 2.66 2.20
C SER A 353 -19.93 4.09 2.10
N LEU A 354 -19.20 5.06 2.66
CA LEU A 354 -19.53 6.48 2.55
C LEU A 354 -19.55 6.95 1.09
N LEU A 355 -18.56 6.56 0.29
CA LEU A 355 -18.54 6.82 -1.15
C LEU A 355 -19.77 6.25 -1.86
N TYR A 356 -20.13 5.00 -1.57
CA TYR A 356 -21.28 4.33 -2.18
C TYR A 356 -22.60 5.01 -1.81
N GLU A 357 -22.77 5.40 -0.53
CA GLU A 357 -23.93 6.15 -0.06
C GLU A 357 -24.05 7.52 -0.75
N VAL A 358 -22.96 8.30 -0.79
CA VAL A 358 -22.96 9.62 -1.45
C VAL A 358 -23.19 9.49 -2.96
N ALA A 359 -22.56 8.52 -3.63
CA ALA A 359 -22.72 8.31 -5.07
C ALA A 359 -24.16 7.91 -5.45
N ARG A 360 -24.84 7.10 -4.61
CA ARG A 360 -26.24 6.72 -4.83
C ARG A 360 -27.24 7.86 -4.62
N THR A 361 -26.90 8.87 -3.80
CA THR A 361 -27.78 10.02 -3.54
C THR A 361 -27.67 11.12 -4.60
N ASP A 362 -26.56 11.18 -5.33
CA ASP A 362 -26.26 12.22 -6.32
C ASP A 362 -25.48 11.64 -7.51
N LEU A 363 -26.15 10.79 -8.30
CA LEU A 363 -25.62 10.26 -9.56
C LEU A 363 -25.38 11.37 -10.61
N SER A 364 -26.02 12.53 -10.46
CA SER A 364 -25.83 13.70 -11.32
C SER A 364 -24.43 14.30 -11.23
N ALA A 365 -23.78 14.24 -10.05
CA ALA A 365 -22.41 14.71 -9.89
C ALA A 365 -21.37 13.79 -10.55
N LEU A 366 -21.71 12.53 -10.85
CA LEU A 366 -20.85 11.64 -11.64
C LEU A 366 -20.84 12.06 -13.11
N PRO A 367 -19.67 12.01 -13.78
CA PRO A 367 -19.59 12.28 -15.21
C PRO A 367 -20.28 11.15 -16.00
N GLU A 368 -20.78 11.48 -17.19
CA GLU A 368 -21.44 10.50 -18.06
C GLU A 368 -20.44 9.57 -18.76
N GLU A 369 -19.22 10.06 -19.00
CA GLU A 369 -18.09 9.37 -19.62
C GLU A 369 -16.82 9.64 -18.81
N GLU A 370 -15.75 8.87 -19.04
CA GLU A 370 -14.45 9.14 -18.41
C GLU A 370 -13.85 10.50 -18.85
N PRO A 371 -13.26 11.28 -17.92
CA PRO A 371 -12.54 12.51 -18.26
C PRO A 371 -11.36 12.25 -19.20
N ALA A 372 -11.09 13.16 -20.12
CA ALA A 372 -9.81 13.16 -20.85
C ALA A 372 -8.67 13.49 -19.86
N PRO A 373 -7.47 12.86 -19.97
CA PRO A 373 -6.95 12.11 -21.12
C PRO A 373 -7.37 10.64 -21.23
N TRP A 374 -8.10 10.08 -20.27
CA TRP A 374 -8.32 8.63 -20.07
C TRP A 374 -9.30 7.96 -21.06
N ARG A 375 -9.57 8.57 -22.21
CA ARG A 375 -10.61 8.13 -23.15
C ARG A 375 -10.19 6.94 -24.01
N ASP A 376 -10.70 5.75 -23.69
CA ASP A 376 -10.93 4.68 -24.69
C ASP A 376 -12.35 4.74 -25.30
N GLY A 377 -13.28 5.41 -24.60
CA GLY A 377 -14.63 5.72 -25.08
C GLY A 377 -15.69 4.64 -24.84
N THR A 378 -15.41 3.62 -24.03
CA THR A 378 -16.35 2.52 -23.77
C THR A 378 -17.05 2.56 -22.40
N VAL A 379 -16.55 3.34 -21.44
CA VAL A 379 -17.04 3.38 -20.06
C VAL A 379 -17.89 4.61 -19.75
N ARG A 380 -19.09 4.36 -19.20
CA ARG A 380 -19.99 5.38 -18.64
C ARG A 380 -20.03 5.29 -17.13
N VAL A 381 -19.27 6.14 -16.44
CA VAL A 381 -19.09 6.11 -14.97
C VAL A 381 -20.44 6.13 -14.23
N ARG A 382 -21.36 7.02 -14.61
CA ARG A 382 -22.71 7.08 -14.02
C ARG A 382 -23.50 5.79 -14.21
N GLU A 383 -23.41 5.13 -15.37
CA GLU A 383 -24.13 3.88 -15.63
C GLU A 383 -23.53 2.70 -14.85
N GLN A 384 -22.20 2.64 -14.73
CA GLN A 384 -21.52 1.63 -13.91
C GLN A 384 -21.96 1.72 -12.44
N VAL A 385 -21.90 2.91 -11.85
CA VAL A 385 -22.32 3.13 -10.45
C VAL A 385 -23.82 2.85 -10.26
N ALA A 386 -24.66 3.23 -11.22
CA ALA A 386 -26.09 2.92 -11.20
C ALA A 386 -26.38 1.40 -11.31
N ALA A 387 -25.50 0.62 -11.93
CA ALA A 387 -25.60 -0.83 -12.04
C ALA A 387 -25.16 -1.59 -10.77
N CYS A 388 -24.40 -0.97 -9.86
CA CYS A 388 -23.93 -1.58 -8.61
C CYS A 388 -25.10 -1.91 -7.67
N LYS A 389 -25.35 -3.21 -7.43
CA LYS A 389 -26.48 -3.69 -6.60
C LYS A 389 -26.20 -3.58 -5.10
N ASN A 390 -24.92 -3.59 -4.73
CA ASN A 390 -24.43 -3.55 -3.36
C ASN A 390 -23.05 -2.85 -3.30
N LEU A 391 -22.50 -2.79 -2.08
CA LEU A 391 -21.17 -2.22 -1.82
C LEU A 391 -20.03 -3.01 -2.49
N ASP A 392 -20.15 -4.33 -2.64
CA ASP A 392 -19.10 -5.16 -3.24
C ASP A 392 -18.95 -4.87 -4.75
N ASP A 393 -20.07 -4.69 -5.45
CA ASP A 393 -20.09 -4.28 -6.86
C ASP A 393 -19.43 -2.91 -7.05
N PHE A 394 -19.69 -1.97 -6.13
CA PHE A 394 -19.09 -0.63 -6.15
C PHE A 394 -17.60 -0.67 -5.82
N THR A 395 -17.23 -1.42 -4.77
CA THR A 395 -15.83 -1.60 -4.34
C THR A 395 -14.98 -2.10 -5.50
N ARG A 396 -15.46 -3.10 -6.26
CA ARG A 396 -14.72 -3.64 -7.42
C ARG A 396 -14.41 -2.61 -8.51
N ILE A 397 -15.34 -1.71 -8.83
CA ILE A 397 -15.11 -0.70 -9.89
C ILE A 397 -14.21 0.45 -9.42
N VAL A 398 -14.09 0.66 -8.10
CA VAL A 398 -13.24 1.72 -7.54
C VAL A 398 -11.86 1.23 -7.07
N THR A 399 -11.52 -0.05 -7.23
CA THR A 399 -10.26 -0.62 -6.73
C THR A 399 -9.36 -1.14 -7.84
N MET A 400 -8.07 -0.83 -7.77
CA MET A 400 -7.02 -1.52 -8.50
C MET A 400 -6.46 -2.64 -7.64
N ARG A 401 -6.94 -3.87 -7.87
CA ARG A 401 -6.37 -5.05 -7.23
C ARG A 401 -5.07 -5.43 -7.92
N ALA A 402 -4.01 -5.64 -7.15
CA ALA A 402 -2.69 -6.00 -7.67
C ALA A 402 -2.76 -7.27 -8.55
N GLU A 403 -3.68 -8.19 -8.24
CA GLU A 403 -3.93 -9.38 -9.05
C GLU A 403 -4.34 -9.07 -10.50
N ASP A 404 -5.26 -8.11 -10.68
CA ASP A 404 -5.79 -7.76 -12.00
C ASP A 404 -4.71 -7.05 -12.83
N VAL A 405 -3.92 -6.16 -12.20
CA VAL A 405 -2.81 -5.44 -12.83
C VAL A 405 -1.72 -6.41 -13.30
N VAL A 406 -1.25 -7.29 -12.41
CA VAL A 406 -0.18 -8.24 -12.74
C VAL A 406 -0.64 -9.26 -13.79
N ALA A 407 -1.89 -9.72 -13.73
CA ALA A 407 -2.46 -10.58 -14.77
C ALA A 407 -2.52 -9.87 -16.14
N GLY A 408 -2.97 -8.61 -16.18
CA GLY A 408 -2.98 -7.79 -17.40
C GLY A 408 -1.59 -7.57 -17.99
N ARG A 409 -0.57 -7.33 -17.13
CA ARG A 409 0.84 -7.21 -17.54
C ARG A 409 1.36 -8.50 -18.20
N ILE A 410 1.03 -9.66 -17.64
CA ILE A 410 1.44 -10.97 -18.18
C ILE A 410 0.79 -11.21 -19.55
N ASP A 411 -0.50 -10.92 -19.69
CA ASP A 411 -1.21 -11.01 -20.97
C ASP A 411 -0.59 -10.07 -22.02
N ARG A 412 -0.25 -8.82 -21.66
CA ARG A 412 0.52 -7.93 -22.55
C ARG A 412 1.87 -8.53 -22.97
N GLY A 413 2.58 -9.20 -22.06
CA GLY A 413 3.80 -9.96 -22.36
C GLY A 413 3.58 -11.13 -23.33
N CYS A 414 2.49 -11.89 -23.16
CA CYS A 414 2.11 -12.97 -24.08
C CYS A 414 1.68 -12.45 -25.46
N ARG A 415 0.98 -11.31 -25.53
CA ARG A 415 0.58 -10.69 -26.80
C ARG A 415 1.78 -10.16 -27.61
N GLY A 416 2.88 -9.77 -26.93
CA GLY A 416 4.13 -9.36 -27.56
C GLY A 416 4.99 -10.50 -28.13
N ALA A 417 4.76 -11.75 -27.70
CA ALA A 417 5.55 -12.92 -28.09
C ALA A 417 4.68 -14.15 -28.44
N GLY A 418 3.52 -13.91 -29.09
CA GLY A 418 2.43 -14.89 -29.14
C GLY A 418 1.97 -15.40 -30.51
N LEU A 419 2.34 -14.78 -31.63
CA LEU A 419 1.87 -15.20 -32.97
C LEU A 419 2.82 -16.11 -33.75
N ALA A 420 3.97 -16.46 -33.17
CA ALA A 420 4.97 -17.36 -33.76
C ALA A 420 5.18 -18.67 -32.98
N CYS A 421 4.48 -18.88 -31.86
CA CYS A 421 4.67 -20.06 -31.00
C CYS A 421 3.38 -20.86 -30.73
N MET A 422 2.34 -20.67 -31.56
CA MET A 422 1.08 -21.42 -31.47
C MET A 422 0.86 -22.42 -32.62
N LEU A 423 1.94 -22.82 -33.33
CA LEU A 423 1.90 -23.83 -34.40
C LEU A 423 2.89 -25.01 -34.23
N ASP A 424 3.87 -24.93 -33.31
CA ASP A 424 4.90 -25.98 -33.13
C ASP A 424 4.71 -26.88 -31.88
N CYS A 425 3.49 -26.93 -31.32
CA CYS A 425 3.14 -27.89 -30.25
C CYS A 425 2.08 -28.94 -30.63
N PHE A 426 1.77 -29.09 -31.93
CA PHE A 426 0.83 -30.10 -32.44
C PHE A 426 1.47 -31.19 -33.33
N ALA A 427 2.80 -31.31 -33.34
CA ALA A 427 3.55 -32.18 -34.24
C ALA A 427 4.41 -33.27 -33.55
N ILE A 428 4.12 -33.63 -32.29
CA ILE A 428 4.67 -34.83 -31.64
C ILE A 428 3.51 -35.71 -31.18
N PHE A 429 3.51 -36.98 -31.60
CA PHE A 429 2.46 -38.01 -31.43
C PHE A 429 1.23 -37.96 -32.37
N LEU A 430 1.47 -38.32 -33.63
CA LEU A 430 0.74 -39.38 -34.35
C LEU A 430 1.61 -39.81 -35.55
N PRO A 431 1.74 -41.13 -35.85
CA PRO A 431 0.64 -41.83 -36.52
C PRO A 431 0.43 -43.34 -36.17
N ILE A 432 -0.85 -43.76 -36.08
CA ILE A 432 -1.40 -45.10 -36.43
C ILE A 432 -1.00 -46.25 -35.43
N VAL A 433 -1.85 -47.16 -34.93
CA VAL A 433 -2.86 -48.03 -35.57
C VAL A 433 -4.14 -48.22 -34.72
N ARG A 434 -5.25 -48.39 -35.44
CA ARG A 434 -6.57 -48.90 -35.04
C ARG A 434 -6.59 -50.03 -33.98
N GLY A 435 -7.45 -49.87 -32.97
CA GLY A 435 -8.52 -50.82 -32.65
C GLY A 435 -8.23 -52.12 -31.87
N LYS A 436 -9.06 -52.34 -30.84
CA LYS A 436 -9.26 -53.56 -29.99
C LYS A 436 -8.37 -53.70 -28.73
N CYS A 437 -9.08 -53.67 -27.60
CA CYS A 437 -8.97 -54.55 -26.43
C CYS A 437 -7.63 -55.27 -26.14
N THR A 438 -7.02 -55.02 -24.98
CA THR A 438 -7.23 -55.84 -23.75
C THR A 438 -6.30 -55.41 -22.61
N LEU A 439 -6.64 -55.91 -21.42
CA LEU A 439 -6.01 -55.80 -20.10
C LEU A 439 -4.50 -56.17 -20.05
N ALA A 440 -3.60 -55.35 -20.62
CA ALA A 440 -2.16 -55.71 -20.70
C ALA A 440 -1.14 -54.54 -20.62
N THR A 441 -1.46 -53.41 -19.98
CA THR A 441 -0.50 -52.27 -19.82
C THR A 441 -0.11 -52.00 -18.36
N ALA A 442 -0.46 -52.88 -17.43
CA ALA A 442 -0.25 -52.70 -15.98
C ALA A 442 1.11 -53.19 -15.45
N VAL A 443 2.05 -53.60 -16.31
CA VAL A 443 3.33 -54.24 -15.89
C VAL A 443 4.57 -53.37 -16.16
N TYR A 444 4.47 -52.33 -17.00
CA TYR A 444 5.64 -51.48 -17.33
C TYR A 444 5.91 -50.34 -16.35
N PHE A 445 4.95 -50.00 -15.46
CA PHE A 445 5.08 -48.90 -14.48
C PHE A 445 5.53 -49.33 -13.08
N TRP A 446 5.81 -50.62 -12.85
CA TRP A 446 6.14 -51.15 -11.51
C TRP A 446 7.55 -51.79 -11.39
N ALA A 447 8.28 -51.91 -12.50
CA ALA A 447 9.63 -52.50 -12.52
C ALA A 447 10.76 -51.51 -12.86
N VAL A 448 10.42 -50.23 -13.10
CA VAL A 448 11.38 -49.15 -13.38
C VAL A 448 11.32 -48.15 -12.23
N TYR A 449 12.28 -48.30 -11.31
CA TYR A 449 12.54 -47.53 -10.07
C TYR A 449 11.67 -47.81 -8.82
N SER A 450 12.11 -48.83 -8.07
CA SER A 450 11.86 -49.04 -6.64
C SER A 450 13.19 -48.83 -5.84
N PRO A 451 13.19 -48.43 -4.55
CA PRO A 451 14.34 -47.75 -3.92
C PRO A 451 15.05 -48.46 -2.74
N THR A 452 16.33 -48.10 -2.50
CA THR A 452 17.13 -48.40 -1.28
C THR A 452 18.32 -47.41 -1.13
N ARG A 453 18.98 -47.16 0.03
CA ARG A 453 18.51 -47.01 1.44
C ARG A 453 19.69 -46.57 2.37
N ARG A 454 19.67 -45.37 2.99
CA ARG A 454 20.37 -44.92 4.25
C ARG A 454 20.44 -43.37 4.29
N ALA A 455 20.07 -42.63 5.34
CA ALA A 455 19.36 -42.92 6.60
C ALA A 455 18.29 -41.82 6.83
N PHE A 456 17.12 -41.96 7.47
CA PHE A 456 16.60 -42.78 8.59
C PHE A 456 16.81 -42.25 10.02
N GLN A 457 16.03 -41.22 10.39
CA GLN A 457 15.38 -40.91 11.68
C GLN A 457 14.70 -39.54 11.48
N THR A 458 13.43 -39.25 11.80
CA THR A 458 12.36 -39.97 12.52
C THR A 458 10.99 -39.49 12.01
N GLU A 459 10.17 -40.36 11.38
CA GLU A 459 8.78 -39.98 11.07
C GLU A 459 7.84 -41.19 10.94
N ARG A 460 7.58 -41.85 12.08
CA ARG A 460 6.60 -42.95 12.19
C ARG A 460 5.49 -42.71 13.22
N CYS A 461 5.40 -41.48 13.74
CA CYS A 461 4.45 -41.13 14.80
C CYS A 461 3.20 -40.35 14.32
N ILE A 462 3.26 -39.67 13.16
CA ILE A 462 2.20 -38.71 12.76
C ILE A 462 1.03 -39.41 12.02
N CYS A 463 1.32 -40.28 11.04
CA CYS A 463 0.27 -40.89 10.21
C CYS A 463 -0.62 -41.95 10.89
N MET A 464 -0.37 -42.36 12.13
CA MET A 464 -1.30 -43.20 12.91
C MET A 464 -2.14 -42.44 13.96
N ALA A 465 -1.87 -41.15 14.19
CA ALA A 465 -2.67 -40.32 15.09
C ALA A 465 -4.00 -39.90 14.46
N MET A 466 -4.00 -39.50 13.18
CA MET A 466 -5.18 -38.91 12.52
C MET A 466 -6.27 -39.94 12.13
N PHE A 467 -5.98 -41.25 12.09
CA PHE A 467 -6.97 -42.26 11.69
C PHE A 467 -7.86 -42.77 12.85
N ASN A 468 -7.51 -42.47 14.10
CA ASN A 468 -8.24 -42.95 15.29
C ASN A 468 -9.19 -41.91 15.94
N ILE A 469 -9.11 -40.63 15.54
CA ILE A 469 -9.98 -39.58 16.08
C ILE A 469 -11.35 -39.57 15.38
N THR A 470 -11.37 -39.76 14.05
CA THR A 470 -12.60 -39.72 13.22
C THR A 470 -13.59 -40.85 13.52
N ARG A 471 -13.18 -41.93 14.20
CA ARG A 471 -14.07 -43.03 14.62
C ARG A 471 -14.68 -42.89 16.02
N ARG A 472 -14.30 -41.89 16.82
CA ARG A 472 -14.85 -41.68 18.18
C ARG A 472 -15.92 -40.59 18.30
N VAL A 473 -16.07 -39.73 17.29
CA VAL A 473 -17.10 -38.67 17.29
C VAL A 473 -18.44 -39.15 16.71
N GLN A 474 -18.43 -40.13 15.80
CA GLN A 474 -19.62 -40.60 15.07
C GLN A 474 -20.48 -41.67 15.79
N ARG A 475 -20.41 -41.75 17.13
CA ARG A 475 -21.22 -42.68 17.96
C ARG A 475 -21.91 -42.01 19.16
N ARG A 476 -22.08 -40.69 19.15
CA ARG A 476 -22.73 -39.96 20.26
C ARG A 476 -23.87 -39.02 19.88
N TRP A 477 -24.28 -39.00 18.61
CA TRP A 477 -25.41 -38.21 18.09
C TRP A 477 -26.25 -39.09 17.14
N SER A 478 -27.01 -40.03 17.71
CA SER A 478 -28.02 -40.85 17.02
C SER A 478 -29.04 -41.43 18.00
N SER A 479 -29.46 -40.61 18.96
CA SER A 479 -30.71 -40.76 19.72
C SER A 479 -31.59 -39.57 19.35
#